data_AF-A0AAP5J9E0-F1
#
_entry.id   AF-A0AAP5J9E0-F1
#
_cell.length_a   1.000
_cell.length_b   1.000
_cell.length_c   1.000
_cell.angle_alpha   90.00
_cell.angle_beta   90.00
_cell.angle_gamma   90.00
#
_symmetry.space_group_name_H-M   'P 1'
#
loop_
_entity.id
_entity.type
_entity.pdbx_description
1 polymer ?
#
loop_
_entity_poly.entity_id
_entity_poly.type
_entity_poly.pdbx_seq_one_letter_code
_entity_poly.pdbx_strand_id
1 'polypeptide(L)'
;MLASEVIKRYEAFCPQEFSMEGDSRGLQIGTLDKGIQRVMVALDIREETVAEAIEKGVDLIIVKHAPIFRPIKDLVASRPQNQIYIDLIKHDIAVYVSHTNIDIVENGLNDWFC
;
A
#
# COMPACT_ATOMS: atom_id res chain seq x y z
N MET A 1 14.42 -9.13 7.60
CA MET A 1 13.39 -9.72 6.72
C MET A 1 13.23 -8.79 5.54
N LEU A 2 13.21 -9.30 4.32
CA LEU A 2 12.91 -8.48 3.14
C LEU A 2 11.42 -8.15 3.11
N ALA A 3 11.05 -6.98 2.58
CA ALA A 3 9.65 -6.63 2.41
C ALA A 3 8.91 -7.65 1.51
N SER A 4 9.59 -8.20 0.50
CA SER A 4 9.05 -9.26 -0.36
C SER A 4 8.69 -10.54 0.42
N GLU A 5 9.40 -10.86 1.51
CA GLU A 5 9.07 -12.01 2.36
C GLU A 5 7.77 -11.78 3.15
N VAL A 6 7.53 -10.54 3.60
CA VAL A 6 6.27 -10.15 4.25
C VAL A 6 5.12 -10.23 3.25
N ILE A 7 5.28 -9.63 2.07
CA ILE A 7 4.24 -9.63 1.03
C ILE A 7 3.94 -11.05 0.55
N LYS A 8 4.94 -11.90 0.37
CA LYS A 8 4.73 -13.31 0.02
C LYS A 8 3.86 -14.07 1.04
N ARG A 9 4.03 -13.77 2.34
CA ARG A 9 3.18 -14.36 3.40
C ARG A 9 1.76 -13.79 3.35
N TYR A 10 1.63 -12.50 3.09
CA TYR A 10 0.33 -11.85 2.91
C TYR A 10 -0.43 -12.43 1.72
N GLU A 11 0.21 -12.56 0.56
CA GLU A 11 -0.39 -13.10 -0.66
C GLU A 11 -0.74 -14.59 -0.56
N ALA A 12 -0.05 -15.36 0.29
CA ALA A 12 -0.44 -16.74 0.58
C ALA A 12 -1.81 -16.83 1.27
N PHE A 13 -2.20 -15.79 2.01
CA PHE A 13 -3.54 -15.62 2.56
C PHE A 13 -4.49 -14.94 1.56
N CYS A 14 -4.09 -13.79 1.00
CA CYS A 14 -4.89 -12.94 0.13
C CYS A 14 -4.22 -12.75 -1.24
N PRO A 15 -4.39 -13.70 -2.19
CA PRO A 15 -3.76 -13.65 -3.50
C PRO A 15 -4.12 -12.39 -4.29
N GLN A 16 -3.20 -11.89 -5.12
CA GLN A 16 -3.48 -10.73 -5.96
C GLN A 16 -4.54 -11.04 -7.02
N GLU A 17 -4.63 -12.29 -7.47
CA GLU A 17 -5.52 -12.77 -8.52
C GLU A 17 -7.00 -12.65 -8.13
N PHE A 18 -7.29 -12.59 -6.83
CA PHE A 18 -8.66 -12.43 -6.33
C PHE A 18 -9.21 -11.01 -6.52
N SER A 19 -8.35 -10.03 -6.80
CA SER A 19 -8.81 -8.68 -7.14
C SER A 19 -9.64 -8.71 -8.44
N MET A 20 -10.72 -7.93 -8.47
CA MET A 20 -11.58 -7.77 -9.64
C MET A 20 -10.82 -7.23 -10.86
N GLU A 21 -11.32 -7.54 -12.06
CA GLU A 21 -10.75 -7.04 -13.31
C GLU A 21 -10.68 -5.50 -13.30
N GLY A 22 -9.53 -4.96 -13.72
CA GLY A 22 -9.28 -3.51 -13.75
C GLY A 22 -8.94 -2.88 -12.40
N ASP A 23 -8.94 -3.65 -11.31
CA ASP A 23 -8.63 -3.14 -9.99
C ASP A 23 -7.12 -2.93 -9.75
N SER A 24 -6.80 -1.94 -8.91
CA SER A 24 -5.44 -1.68 -8.44
C SER A 24 -5.00 -2.75 -7.45
N ARG A 25 -3.85 -3.36 -7.68
CA ARG A 25 -3.29 -4.44 -6.84
C ARG A 25 -1.77 -4.36 -6.79
N GLY A 26 -1.18 -4.86 -5.71
CA GLY A 26 0.27 -5.03 -5.60
C GLY A 26 1.04 -3.77 -5.23
N LEU A 27 2.36 -3.80 -5.42
CA LEU A 27 3.26 -2.69 -5.13
C LEU A 27 3.00 -1.50 -6.09
N GLN A 28 2.81 -0.30 -5.53
CA GLN A 28 2.64 0.94 -6.32
C GLN A 28 3.82 1.91 -6.20
N ILE A 29 4.45 1.99 -5.03
CA ILE A 29 5.53 2.96 -4.73
C ILE A 29 6.66 2.22 -4.01
N GLY A 30 7.90 2.48 -4.38
CA GLY A 30 9.11 1.96 -3.73
C GLY A 30 9.57 0.60 -4.28
N THR A 31 10.22 -0.18 -3.42
CA THR A 31 10.72 -1.53 -3.72
C THR A 31 10.45 -2.49 -2.57
N LEU A 32 10.24 -3.77 -2.87
CA LEU A 32 10.14 -4.85 -1.89
C LEU A 32 11.50 -5.56 -1.65
N ASP A 33 12.53 -5.21 -2.42
CA ASP A 33 13.86 -5.83 -2.40
C ASP A 33 14.79 -5.14 -1.39
N LYS A 34 14.24 -4.79 -0.23
CA LYS A 34 15.00 -4.19 0.87
C LYS A 34 14.60 -4.78 2.21
N GLY A 35 15.54 -4.77 3.14
CA GLY A 35 15.27 -5.12 4.53
C GLY A 35 14.33 -4.11 5.16
N ILE A 36 13.31 -4.58 5.88
CA ILE A 36 12.36 -3.73 6.60
C ILE A 36 12.29 -4.10 8.09
N GLN A 37 11.86 -3.15 8.89
CA GLN A 37 11.63 -3.29 10.33
C GLN A 37 10.17 -3.06 10.72
N ARG A 38 9.46 -2.15 10.04
CA ARG A 38 8.09 -1.75 10.41
C ARG A 38 7.14 -1.76 9.21
N VAL A 39 5.99 -2.35 9.44
CA VAL A 39 4.85 -2.37 8.52
C VAL A 39 3.69 -1.61 9.15
N MET A 40 3.04 -0.76 8.37
CA MET A 40 1.79 -0.10 8.75
C MET A 40 0.64 -0.62 7.87
N VAL A 41 -0.53 -0.82 8.48
CA VAL A 41 -1.77 -1.14 7.75
C VAL A 41 -2.65 0.10 7.75
N ALA A 42 -3.18 0.47 6.60
CA ALA A 42 -3.99 1.68 6.45
C ALA A 42 -5.22 1.46 5.54
N LEU A 43 -6.27 2.24 5.77
CA LEU A 43 -7.41 2.29 4.85
C LEU A 43 -7.07 3.16 3.64
N ASP A 44 -6.64 4.39 3.91
CA ASP A 44 -6.25 5.42 2.94
C ASP A 44 -4.86 5.96 3.27
N ILE A 45 -4.13 6.42 2.26
CA ILE A 45 -2.92 7.22 2.46
C ILE A 45 -3.26 8.68 2.23
N ARG A 46 -3.40 9.42 3.33
CA ARG A 46 -3.57 10.88 3.38
C ARG A 46 -2.35 11.54 4.00
N GLU A 47 -2.35 12.87 4.01
CA GLU A 47 -1.28 13.70 4.56
C GLU A 47 -0.90 13.27 6.00
N GLU A 48 -1.90 13.03 6.86
CA GLU A 48 -1.69 12.56 8.24
C GLU A 48 -1.13 11.12 8.29
N THR A 49 -1.56 10.24 7.39
CA THR A 49 -1.03 8.87 7.30
C THR A 49 0.44 8.87 6.92
N VAL A 50 0.85 9.77 6.01
CA VAL A 50 2.26 9.94 5.62
C VAL A 50 3.05 10.50 6.80
N ALA A 51 2.54 11.52 7.49
CA ALA A 51 3.19 12.08 8.67
C ALA A 51 3.40 11.02 9.77
N GLU A 52 2.38 10.22 10.06
CA GLU A 52 2.44 9.10 11.01
C GLU A 52 3.49 8.04 10.59
N ALA A 53 3.51 7.67 9.30
CA ALA A 53 4.46 6.70 8.78
C ALA A 53 5.91 7.16 8.95
N ILE A 54 6.17 8.45 8.68
CA ILE A 54 7.48 9.08 8.85
C ILE A 54 7.86 9.12 10.33
N GLU A 55 6.98 9.62 11.20
CA GLU A 55 7.22 9.72 12.64
C GLU A 55 7.57 8.37 13.26
N LYS A 56 6.86 7.32 12.84
CA LYS A 56 7.07 5.95 13.35
C LYS A 56 8.20 5.20 12.65
N GLY A 57 8.81 5.76 11.61
CA GLY A 57 9.84 5.10 10.81
C GLY A 57 9.33 3.80 10.18
N VAL A 58 8.19 3.88 9.49
CA VAL A 58 7.56 2.79 8.73
C VAL A 58 8.29 2.60 7.42
N ASP A 59 8.57 1.34 7.05
CA ASP A 59 9.26 1.03 5.79
C ASP A 59 8.29 0.57 4.68
N LEU A 60 7.14 -0.01 5.07
CA LEU A 60 6.12 -0.55 4.18
C LEU A 60 4.72 -0.23 4.70
N ILE A 61 3.86 0.30 3.83
CA ILE A 61 2.43 0.46 4.09
C ILE A 61 1.65 -0.56 3.25
N ILE A 62 0.82 -1.38 3.88
CA ILE A 62 -0.21 -2.18 3.21
C ILE A 62 -1.52 -1.40 3.31
N VAL A 63 -2.03 -0.94 2.17
CA VAL A 63 -3.19 -0.05 2.10
C VAL A 63 -4.36 -0.68 1.35
N LYS A 64 -5.59 -0.42 1.80
CA LYS A 64 -6.79 -0.87 1.08
C LYS A 64 -7.03 -0.05 -0.18
N HIS A 65 -7.13 1.27 -0.07
CA HIS A 65 -7.40 2.15 -1.21
C HIS A 65 -6.11 2.61 -1.88
N ALA A 66 -6.00 2.35 -3.19
CA ALA A 66 -4.81 2.67 -3.96
C ALA A 66 -4.53 4.17 -4.02
N PRO A 67 -3.34 4.66 -3.59
CA PRO A 67 -2.99 6.06 -3.77
C PRO A 67 -2.84 6.42 -5.25
N ILE A 68 -2.40 5.49 -6.10
CA ILE A 68 -2.37 5.65 -7.57
C ILE A 68 -3.52 4.83 -8.18
N PHE A 69 -4.74 5.37 -8.12
CA PHE A 69 -5.93 4.71 -8.70
C PHE A 69 -6.19 5.09 -10.17
N ARG A 70 -5.40 6.04 -10.71
CA ARG A 70 -5.37 6.46 -12.13
C ARG A 70 -3.95 6.85 -12.53
N PRO A 71 -3.58 6.75 -13.82
CA PRO A 71 -2.25 7.16 -14.29
C PRO A 71 -1.91 8.62 -13.90
N ILE A 72 -0.71 8.81 -13.36
CA ILE A 72 -0.18 10.11 -12.96
C ILE A 72 0.22 10.88 -14.23
N LYS A 73 -0.25 12.13 -14.36
CA LYS A 73 0.04 12.98 -15.53
C LYS A 73 1.31 13.80 -15.39
N ASP A 74 1.65 14.20 -14.17
CA ASP A 74 2.83 15.01 -13.83
C ASP A 74 3.20 14.80 -12.35
N LEU A 75 4.41 15.23 -11.95
CA LEU A 75 4.91 15.16 -10.57
C LEU A 75 5.19 16.56 -9.99
N VAL A 76 4.28 17.52 -10.25
CA VAL A 76 4.40 18.88 -9.71
C VAL A 76 4.05 18.90 -8.22
N ALA A 77 4.97 19.38 -7.38
CA ALA A 77 4.85 19.37 -5.92
C ALA A 77 3.69 20.22 -5.36
N SER A 78 3.22 21.24 -6.09
CA SER A 78 2.07 22.03 -5.66
C SER A 78 0.73 21.28 -5.72
N ARG A 79 0.69 20.08 -6.32
CA ARG A 79 -0.49 19.21 -6.29
C ARG A 79 -0.48 18.36 -5.01
N PRO A 80 -1.53 18.40 -4.18
CA PRO A 80 -1.55 17.67 -2.91
C PRO A 80 -1.26 16.17 -3.04
N GLN A 81 -1.86 15.52 -4.05
CA GLN A 81 -1.64 14.10 -4.29
C GLN A 81 -0.19 13.78 -4.67
N ASN A 82 0.46 14.64 -5.44
CA ASN A 82 1.86 14.46 -5.80
C ASN A 82 2.78 14.71 -4.61
N GLN A 83 2.42 15.66 -3.73
CA GLN A 83 3.18 15.91 -2.51
C GLN A 83 3.21 14.65 -1.61
N ILE A 84 2.09 13.94 -1.49
CA ILE A 84 2.04 12.61 -0.82
C ILE A 84 3.04 11.64 -1.44
N TYR A 85 3.06 11.51 -2.78
CA TYR A 85 4.02 10.62 -3.45
C TYR A 85 5.47 11.03 -3.20
N ILE A 86 5.76 12.33 -3.28
CA ILE A 86 7.09 12.89 -3.06
C ILE A 86 7.57 12.56 -1.65
N ASP A 87 6.71 12.72 -0.65
CA ASP A 87 7.08 12.48 0.75
C ASP A 87 7.29 10.99 1.02
N LEU A 88 6.44 10.11 0.47
CA LEU A 88 6.66 8.65 0.53
C LEU A 88 7.99 8.24 -0.11
N ILE A 89 8.29 8.77 -1.30
CA ILE A 89 9.52 8.47 -2.04
C ILE A 89 10.76 8.97 -1.28
N LYS A 90 10.74 10.21 -0.76
CA LYS A 90 11.88 10.82 -0.06
C LYS A 90 12.22 10.10 1.25
N HIS A 91 11.23 9.54 1.92
CA HIS A 91 11.42 8.79 3.16
C HIS A 91 11.55 7.28 2.92
N ASP A 92 11.65 6.86 1.66
CA ASP A 92 11.80 5.45 1.25
C ASP A 92 10.71 4.56 1.88
N ILE A 93 9.45 4.96 1.76
CA ILE A 93 8.30 4.21 2.27
C ILE A 93 7.63 3.48 1.11
N ALA A 94 7.67 2.15 1.12
CA ALA A 94 7.01 1.34 0.11
C ALA A 94 5.49 1.29 0.35
N VAL A 95 4.70 1.23 -0.72
CA VAL A 95 3.23 1.11 -0.64
C VAL A 95 2.73 -0.06 -1.46
N TYR A 96 2.04 -0.97 -0.80
CA TYR A 96 1.43 -2.17 -1.37
C TYR A 96 -0.09 -2.11 -1.22
N VAL A 97 -0.83 -2.37 -2.29
CA VAL A 97 -2.29 -2.29 -2.34
C VAL A 97 -2.92 -3.68 -2.21
N SER A 98 -3.86 -3.79 -1.27
CA SER A 98 -4.80 -4.90 -1.18
C SER A 98 -6.22 -4.35 -1.17
N HIS A 99 -6.82 -4.19 -2.34
CA HIS A 99 -8.11 -3.53 -2.52
C HIS A 99 -9.27 -4.53 -2.56
N THR A 100 -9.77 -4.92 -3.75
CA THR A 100 -10.90 -5.86 -3.82
C THR A 100 -10.54 -7.30 -3.43
N ASN A 101 -9.27 -7.70 -3.49
CA ASN A 101 -8.87 -9.05 -3.09
C ASN A 101 -9.16 -9.35 -1.61
N ILE A 102 -8.95 -8.40 -0.70
CA ILE A 102 -9.27 -8.58 0.73
C ILE A 102 -10.78 -8.55 1.01
N ASP A 103 -11.55 -7.95 0.10
CA ASP A 103 -13.01 -7.97 0.14
C ASP A 103 -13.57 -9.33 -0.35
N ILE A 104 -12.79 -10.09 -1.14
CA ILE A 104 -13.24 -11.32 -1.83
C ILE A 104 -12.70 -12.60 -1.19
N VAL A 105 -11.50 -12.57 -0.63
CA VAL A 105 -10.84 -13.74 -0.03
C VAL A 105 -11.67 -14.34 1.10
N GLU A 106 -11.65 -15.67 1.21
CA GLU A 106 -12.22 -16.38 2.36
C GLU A 106 -11.52 -15.94 3.66
N ASN A 107 -12.29 -15.79 4.73
CA ASN A 107 -11.88 -15.16 5.97
C ASN A 107 -11.35 -13.72 5.77
N GLY A 108 -11.86 -13.02 4.76
CA GLY A 108 -11.56 -11.63 4.44
C GLY A 108 -12.53 -10.63 5.09
N LEU A 109 -12.46 -9.37 4.64
CA LEU A 109 -13.16 -8.26 5.28
C LEU A 109 -14.68 -8.47 5.39
N ASN A 110 -15.31 -8.95 4.32
CA ASN A 110 -16.75 -9.14 4.30
C ASN A 110 -17.20 -10.30 5.19
N ASP A 111 -16.37 -11.33 5.36
CA ASP A 111 -16.65 -12.41 6.32
C ASP A 111 -16.56 -11.89 7.76
N TRP A 112 -15.64 -10.98 8.08
CA TRP A 112 -15.52 -10.40 9.43
C TRP A 112 -16.71 -9.53 9.84
N PHE A 113 -17.51 -9.07 8.88
CA PHE A 113 -18.75 -8.34 9.17
C PHE A 113 -19.94 -9.26 9.47
N CYS A 114 -19.83 -10.56 9.15
CA CYS A 114 -20.89 -11.55 9.29
C CYS A 114 -20.84 -12.26 10.65
#